data_AF-A0A0C3E142-F1
#
_entry.id   AF-A0A0C3E142-F1
#
_cell.length_a   1.000
_cell.length_b   1.000
_cell.length_c   1.000
_cell.angle_alpha   90.00
_cell.angle_beta   90.00
_cell.angle_gamma   90.00
#
_symmetry.space_group_name_H-M   'P 1'
#
loop_
_entity.id
_entity.type
_entity.pdbx_description
1 polymer ?
#
loop_
_entity_poly.entity_id
_entity_poly.type
_entity_poly.pdbx_seq_one_letter_code
_entity_poly.pdbx_strand_id
1 'polypeptide(L)' 'ASQEELKAAKVPVAWRDQCSALLIPLNVCRRQHYYLPWECENERHSYEKC' A
#
# COMPACT_ATOMS: atom_id res chain seq x y z
N ALA A 1 -3.65 -6.57 7.46
CA ALA A 1 -2.30 -7.16 7.47
C ALA A 1 -1.90 -7.39 8.92
N SER A 2 -1.16 -8.45 9.19
CA SER A 2 -0.60 -8.68 10.53
C SER A 2 0.42 -7.59 10.86
N GLN A 3 0.68 -7.36 12.15
CA GLN A 3 1.71 -6.40 12.55
C GLN A 3 3.11 -6.80 12.05
N GLU A 4 3.36 -8.10 11.92
CA GLU A 4 4.61 -8.66 11.40
C GLU A 4 4.79 -8.35 9.92
N GLU A 5 3.73 -8.51 9.10
CA GLU A 5 3.73 -8.16 7.68
C GLU A 5 4.02 -6.66 7.46
N LEU A 6 3.37 -5.79 8.23
CA LEU A 6 3.56 -4.34 8.14
C LEU A 6 4.99 -3.93 8.56
N LYS A 7 5.57 -4.65 9.52
CA LYS A 7 6.96 -4.46 9.94
C LYS A 7 7.94 -4.92 8.85
N ALA A 8 7.70 -6.09 8.26
CA ALA A 8 8.51 -6.62 7.16
C ALA A 8 8.47 -5.71 5.92
N ALA A 9 7.30 -5.16 5.59
CA ALA A 9 7.11 -4.20 4.51
C ALA A 9 7.62 -2.78 4.84
N LYS A 10 8.17 -2.57 6.05
CA LYS A 10 8.68 -1.27 6.54
C LYS A 10 7.63 -0.15 6.48
N VAL A 11 6.36 -0.47 6.74
CA VAL A 11 5.29 0.53 6.83
C VAL A 11 5.50 1.35 8.12
N PRO A 12 5.60 2.69 8.04
CA PRO A 12 5.74 3.54 9.22
C PRO A 12 4.51 3.40 10.13
N VAL A 13 4.69 3.55 11.45
CA VAL A 13 3.63 3.35 12.44
C VAL A 13 2.39 4.23 12.17
N ALA A 14 2.60 5.46 11.67
CA ALA A 14 1.51 6.38 11.31
C ALA A 14 0.58 5.85 10.22
N TRP A 15 1.03 4.89 9.40
CA TRP A 15 0.28 4.29 8.29
C TRP A 15 -0.17 2.85 8.57
N ARG A 16 -0.10 2.41 9.83
CA ARG A 16 -0.55 1.07 10.27
C ARG A 16 -1.98 1.13 10.82
N ASP A 17 -2.86 1.71 10.03
CA ASP A 17 -4.30 1.77 10.29
C ASP A 17 -5.00 0.47 9.87
N GLN A 18 -6.33 0.46 9.93
CA GLN A 18 -7.13 -0.69 9.47
C GLN A 18 -7.01 -0.91 7.95
N CYS A 19 -6.64 0.13 7.19
CA CYS A 19 -6.49 0.13 5.74
C CYS A 19 -5.09 -0.26 5.26
N SER A 20 -4.12 -0.35 6.17
CA SER A 20 -2.70 -0.61 5.91
C SER A 20 -2.41 -1.89 5.13
N ALA A 21 -3.36 -2.84 5.11
CA ALA A 21 -3.30 -4.03 4.28
C ALA A 21 -3.25 -3.72 2.77
N LEU A 22 -3.94 -2.67 2.34
CA LEU A 22 -4.03 -2.22 0.95
C LEU A 22 -2.81 -1.40 0.53
N LEU A 23 -2.09 -0.82 1.50
CA LEU A 23 -0.90 -0.01 1.25
C LEU A 23 0.29 -0.85 0.77
N ILE A 24 0.41 -2.11 1.21
CA ILE A 24 1.46 -3.03 0.78
C ILE A 24 1.37 -3.30 -0.75
N PRO A 25 0.26 -3.82 -1.30
CA PRO A 25 0.15 -4.08 -2.73
C PRO A 25 0.27 -2.80 -3.56
N LEU A 26 -0.30 -1.68 -3.11
CA LEU A 26 -0.14 -0.37 -3.76
C LEU A 26 1.33 0.05 -3.89
N ASN A 27 2.11 -0.11 -2.82
CA ASN A 27 3.54 0.24 -2.85
C ASN A 27 4.37 -0.71 -3.71
N VAL A 28 4.00 -2.00 -3.76
CA VAL A 28 4.64 -2.98 -4.66
C VAL A 28 4.40 -2.58 -6.11
N CYS A 29 3.14 -2.34 -6.48
CA CYS A 29 2.78 -1.93 -7.84
C CYS A 29 3.48 -0.62 -8.23
N ARG A 30 3.46 0.40 -7.36
CA ARG A 30 4.16 1.67 -7.59
C ARG A 30 5.66 1.49 -7.85
N ARG A 31 6.33 0.60 -7.12
CA ARG A 31 7.77 0.32 -7.35
C ARG A 31 8.02 -0.41 -8.66
N GLN A 32 7.16 -1.35 -9.04
CA GLN A 32 7.28 -2.11 -10.29
C GLN A 32 7.08 -1.21 -11.52
N HIS A 33 6.11 -0.31 -11.45
CA HIS A 33 5.74 0.60 -12.54
C HIS A 33 6.38 1.99 -12.41
N TYR A 34 7.45 2.14 -11.62
CA TYR A 34 8.17 3.41 -11.45
C TYR A 34 7.27 4.62 -11.13
N TYR A 35 6.21 4.41 -10.35
CA TYR A 35 5.27 5.43 -9.90
C TYR A 35 4.56 6.16 -11.06
N LEU A 36 4.35 5.47 -12.19
CA LEU A 36 3.55 6.02 -13.30
C LEU A 36 2.13 6.37 -12.83
N PRO A 37 1.62 7.59 -13.13
CA PRO A 37 0.34 8.06 -12.60
C PRO A 37 -0.91 7.26 -13.03
N TRP A 38 -0.85 6.61 -14.19
CA TRP A 38 -1.95 5.84 -14.80
C TRP A 38 -1.88 4.33 -14.49
N GLU A 39 -0.83 3.87 -13.80
CA GLU A 39 -0.70 2.49 -13.36
C GLU A 39 -1.15 2.36 -11.90
N CYS A 40 -1.57 1.16 -11.49
CA CYS A 40 -1.99 0.87 -10.11
C CYS A 40 -3.23 1.68 -9.64
N GLU A 41 -4.09 2.13 -10.56
CA GLU A 41 -5.28 2.93 -10.21
C GLU A 41 -6.27 2.16 -9.35
N ASN A 42 -6.41 0.85 -9.57
CA ASN A 42 -7.32 0.01 -8.79
C ASN A 42 -6.90 -0.04 -7.33
N GLU A 43 -5.62 -0.32 -7.06
CA GLU A 43 -5.05 -0.36 -5.71
C GLU A 43 -5.11 1.02 -5.05
N ARG A 44 -4.87 2.09 -5.82
CA ARG A 44 -5.00 3.47 -5.33
C ARG A 44 -6.43 3.77 -4.92
N HIS A 45 -7.41 3.53 -5.80
CA HIS A 45 -8.81 3.77 -5.51
C HIS A 45 -9.34 2.88 -4.38
N SER A 46 -8.88 1.63 -4.28
CA SER A 46 -9.20 0.76 -3.15
C SER A 46 -8.66 1.33 -1.84
N TYR A 47 -7.42 1.84 -1.84
CA TYR A 47 -6.83 2.48 -0.66
C TYR A 47 -7.55 3.78 -0.27
N GLU A 48 -8.01 4.57 -1.25
CA GLU A 48 -8.72 5.85 -1.02
C GLU A 48 -10.18 5.68 -0.55
N LYS A 49 -10.80 4.52 -0.82
CA LYS A 49 -12.16 4.20 -0.34
C LYS A 49 -12.16 3.64 1.08
N CYS A 50 -10.99 3.19 1.53
CA CYS A 50 -10.72 2.89 2.91
C CYS A 50 -10.34 4.23 3.61
#